data_AF-A0A1E3QT69-F1
#
_entry.id   AF-A0A1E3QT69-F1
#
_cell.length_a   1.000
_cell.length_b   1.000
_cell.length_c   1.000
_cell.angle_alpha   90.00
_cell.angle_beta   90.00
_cell.angle_gamma   90.00
#
_symmetry.space_group_name_H-M   'P 1'
#
loop_
_entity.id
_entity.type
_entity.pdbx_description
1 polymer ?
#
loop_
_entity_poly.entity_id
_entity_poly.type
_entity_poly.pdbx_seq_one_letter_code
_entity_poly.pdbx_strand_id
1 'polypeptide(L)'
;MSEPHTPTQESAVLEIATAELLLQDPQPKVTPSSQADKSAVVFTRTSGNIKQRKGQTDEEYRAQRDQFWKSGPRLNTGDWFLEYPIQNFKNESKTDKTQLLHTAELCYFRRDYTKCLELVAFGMKLFNAEAVLAEEKKAPVDLPGRHAKKPKLDRHIQELLEIKEKCLAKMETS
;
A
#
# COMPACT_ATOMS: atom_id res chain seq x y z
N MET A 1 -56.05 -8.00 -48.37
CA MET A 1 -55.37 -7.63 -49.62
C MET A 1 -54.24 -6.70 -49.23
N SER A 2 -53.05 -7.27 -49.06
CA SER A 2 -51.93 -7.07 -49.97
C SER A 2 -51.16 -5.80 -49.59
N GLU A 3 -50.11 -5.96 -48.79
CA GLU A 3 -48.94 -5.08 -48.90
C GLU A 3 -48.29 -5.32 -50.28
N PRO A 4 -47.39 -4.44 -50.79
CA PRO A 4 -46.01 -4.57 -50.31
C PRO A 4 -45.01 -3.38 -50.48
N HIS A 5 -43.84 -3.55 -49.83
CA HIS A 5 -42.46 -3.11 -50.15
C HIS A 5 -42.00 -1.63 -49.97
N THR A 6 -41.44 -1.32 -48.77
CA THR A 6 -40.00 -1.03 -48.41
C THR A 6 -39.10 -0.12 -49.31
N PRO A 7 -37.82 0.21 -48.93
CA PRO A 7 -37.39 1.51 -48.39
C PRO A 7 -36.20 2.14 -49.17
N THR A 8 -35.75 3.34 -48.83
CA THR A 8 -34.44 3.90 -49.26
C THR A 8 -33.96 4.83 -48.13
N GLN A 9 -33.11 4.36 -47.22
CA GLN A 9 -31.64 4.39 -47.22
C GLN A 9 -30.98 5.79 -47.21
N GLU A 10 -30.27 6.01 -46.11
CA GLU A 10 -28.96 6.67 -45.97
C GLU A 10 -28.75 8.10 -46.49
N SER A 11 -28.52 9.01 -45.54
CA SER A 11 -27.14 9.47 -45.31
C SER A 11 -27.03 10.19 -43.96
N ALA A 12 -26.21 9.62 -43.07
CA ALA A 12 -25.70 10.27 -41.88
C ALA A 12 -24.49 11.14 -42.25
N VAL A 13 -24.49 12.43 -41.85
CA VAL A 13 -23.29 13.24 -41.59
C VAL A 13 -23.73 14.33 -40.59
N LEU A 14 -23.54 14.13 -39.28
CA LEU A 14 -22.44 14.70 -38.50
C LEU A 14 -22.62 16.19 -38.17
N GLU A 15 -23.41 16.49 -37.13
CA GLU A 15 -23.33 17.76 -36.40
C GLU A 15 -23.35 17.47 -34.89
N ILE A 16 -22.20 17.10 -34.36
CA ILE A 16 -21.90 17.23 -32.94
C ILE A 16 -20.72 18.20 -32.87
N ALA A 17 -21.04 19.48 -33.02
CA ALA A 17 -20.11 20.58 -32.86
C ALA A 17 -20.77 21.66 -32.02
N THR A 18 -20.97 21.41 -30.72
CA THR A 18 -21.13 22.42 -29.66
C THR A 18 -21.35 21.77 -28.29
N ALA A 19 -20.29 21.25 -27.68
CA ALA A 19 -20.26 21.00 -26.23
C ALA A 19 -18.82 21.02 -25.65
N GLU A 20 -17.91 21.79 -26.27
CA GLU A 20 -16.51 21.92 -25.83
C GLU A 20 -16.24 23.34 -25.28
N LEU A 21 -17.05 23.80 -24.33
CA LEU A 21 -16.83 25.11 -23.71
C LEU A 21 -17.33 25.20 -22.27
N LEU A 22 -16.83 24.34 -21.36
CA LEU A 22 -16.81 24.65 -19.91
C LEU A 22 -15.97 23.67 -19.10
N LEU A 23 -14.66 23.64 -19.36
CA LEU A 23 -13.64 23.15 -18.41
C LEU A 23 -12.38 24.00 -18.62
N GLN A 24 -12.47 25.28 -18.26
CA GLN A 24 -11.27 26.08 -18.01
C GLN A 24 -10.78 25.76 -16.60
N ASP A 25 -9.75 24.92 -16.53
CA ASP A 25 -8.89 24.81 -15.36
C ASP A 25 -8.42 26.22 -14.96
N PRO A 26 -8.52 26.65 -13.69
CA PRO A 26 -7.87 27.86 -13.25
C PRO A 26 -6.35 27.66 -13.34
N GLN A 27 -5.75 28.20 -14.40
CA GLN A 27 -4.31 28.34 -14.53
C GLN A 27 -3.77 29.10 -13.32
N PRO A 28 -2.84 28.54 -12.52
CA PRO A 28 -2.12 29.35 -11.54
C PRO A 28 -1.31 30.40 -12.32
N LYS A 29 -1.52 31.67 -11.96
CA LYS A 29 -0.83 32.83 -12.52
C LYS A 29 0.67 32.70 -12.27
N VAL A 30 1.40 32.13 -13.20
CA VAL A 30 2.86 31.99 -13.13
C VAL A 30 3.48 33.33 -13.50
N THR A 31 3.90 34.10 -12.50
CA THR A 31 4.85 35.20 -12.71
C THR A 31 6.18 34.63 -13.20
N PRO A 32 6.82 35.22 -14.23
CA PRO A 32 8.11 34.74 -14.71
C PRO A 32 9.18 35.15 -13.69
N SER A 33 9.53 34.23 -12.79
CA SER A 33 10.74 34.36 -11.98
C SER A 33 11.91 33.83 -12.81
N SER A 34 12.73 34.77 -13.27
CA SER A 34 14.02 34.56 -13.94
C SER A 34 14.80 33.39 -13.33
N GLN A 35 15.19 32.43 -14.16
CA GLN A 35 16.30 31.52 -13.88
C GLN A 35 17.59 32.34 -13.83
N ALA A 36 18.16 32.50 -12.65
CA ALA A 36 19.59 32.66 -12.48
C ALA A 36 19.99 32.26 -11.05
N ASP A 37 21.11 31.56 -10.99
CA ASP A 37 22.01 31.40 -9.85
C ASP A 37 21.74 30.32 -8.79
N LYS A 38 22.59 29.30 -8.91
CA LYS A 38 23.15 28.49 -7.84
C LYS A 38 23.71 29.41 -6.73
N SER A 39 22.87 29.85 -5.81
CA SER A 39 23.34 30.34 -4.52
C SER A 39 22.40 29.83 -3.43
N ALA A 40 22.94 29.01 -2.54
CA ALA A 40 22.27 28.63 -1.31
C ALA A 40 21.93 29.91 -0.53
N VAL A 41 20.65 30.28 -0.49
CA VAL A 41 20.17 31.36 0.36
C VAL A 41 19.99 30.79 1.77
N VAL A 42 21.01 30.96 2.60
CA VAL A 42 20.98 30.59 4.01
C VAL A 42 20.24 31.68 4.78
N PHE A 43 18.97 31.42 5.14
CA PHE A 43 18.26 32.24 6.12
C PHE A 43 18.62 31.76 7.53
N THR A 44 19.42 32.54 8.26
CA THR A 44 19.68 32.30 9.68
C THR A 44 18.63 33.03 10.52
N ARG A 45 17.73 32.28 11.16
CA ARG A 45 17.09 32.71 12.41
C ARG A 45 17.53 31.79 13.53
N THR A 46 17.73 32.41 14.69
CA THR A 46 18.18 31.79 15.93
C THR A 46 17.22 30.68 16.39
N SER A 47 17.77 29.49 16.60
CA SER A 47 17.16 28.25 17.13
C SER A 47 16.32 27.40 16.16
N GLY A 48 16.96 26.36 15.62
CA GLY A 48 16.32 25.24 14.94
C GLY A 48 16.64 25.15 13.44
N ASN A 49 17.18 24.01 13.01
CA ASN A 49 17.30 23.70 11.58
C ASN A 49 15.89 23.58 10.98
N ILE A 50 15.46 24.58 10.22
CA ILE A 50 14.23 24.52 9.44
C ILE A 50 14.46 23.49 8.33
N LYS A 51 13.76 22.36 8.39
CA LYS A 51 13.78 21.36 7.31
C LYS A 51 13.17 21.97 6.05
N GLN A 52 14.00 22.46 5.15
CA GLN A 52 13.56 22.86 3.82
C GLN A 52 13.20 21.60 3.04
N ARG A 53 11.94 21.49 2.62
CA ARG A 53 11.50 20.40 1.75
C ARG A 53 11.94 20.70 0.33
N LYS A 54 12.46 19.70 -0.38
CA LYS A 54 12.67 19.81 -1.83
C LYS A 54 11.30 19.99 -2.49
N GLY A 55 11.20 20.97 -3.39
CA GLY A 55 10.06 21.04 -4.31
C GLY A 55 10.08 19.85 -5.26
N GLN A 56 8.90 19.49 -5.77
CA GLN A 56 8.77 18.50 -6.84
C GLN A 56 9.22 19.13 -8.16
N THR A 57 9.94 18.39 -9.00
CA THR A 57 10.32 18.86 -10.33
C THR A 57 9.15 18.74 -11.31
N ASP A 58 9.15 19.54 -12.38
CA ASP A 58 8.12 19.46 -13.43
C ASP A 58 8.07 18.09 -14.10
N GLU A 59 9.20 17.41 -14.20
CA GLU A 59 9.31 16.05 -14.75
C GLU A 59 8.65 15.02 -13.82
N GLU A 60 8.89 15.10 -12.51
CA GLU A 60 8.25 14.24 -11.51
C GLU A 60 6.73 14.46 -11.49
N TYR A 61 6.27 15.70 -11.62
CA TYR A 61 4.85 16.02 -11.68
C TYR A 61 4.19 15.41 -12.93
N ARG A 62 4.80 15.59 -14.11
CA ARG A 62 4.29 14.98 -15.35
C ARG A 62 4.23 13.46 -15.25
N ALA A 63 5.27 12.83 -14.70
CA ALA A 63 5.29 11.39 -14.49
C ALA A 63 4.16 10.91 -13.57
N GLN A 64 3.93 11.59 -12.45
CA GLN A 64 2.83 11.26 -11.54
C GLN A 64 1.45 11.47 -12.18
N ARG A 65 1.27 12.55 -12.91
CA ARG A 65 0.03 12.86 -13.63
C ARG A 65 -0.25 11.78 -14.67
N ASP A 66 0.75 11.43 -15.49
CA ASP A 66 0.60 10.41 -16.52
C ASP A 66 0.35 9.03 -15.91
N GLN A 67 0.97 8.71 -14.77
CA GLN A 67 0.68 7.49 -14.00
C GLN A 67 -0.78 7.48 -13.51
N PHE A 68 -1.26 8.60 -12.95
CA PHE A 68 -2.64 8.72 -12.48
C PHE A 68 -3.66 8.52 -13.61
N TRP A 69 -3.44 9.10 -14.79
CA TRP A 69 -4.31 8.90 -15.94
C TRP A 69 -4.25 7.49 -16.52
N LYS A 70 -3.09 6.82 -16.43
CA LYS A 70 -2.91 5.43 -16.90
C LYS A 70 -3.56 4.41 -15.97
N SER A 71 -3.29 4.49 -14.66
CA SER A 71 -3.79 3.51 -13.70
C SER A 71 -5.17 3.85 -13.14
N GLY A 72 -5.55 5.13 -13.19
CA GLY A 72 -6.73 5.64 -12.51
C GLY A 72 -6.58 5.69 -10.98
N PRO A 73 -7.61 6.21 -10.29
CA PRO A 73 -7.70 6.12 -8.84
C PRO A 73 -7.94 4.66 -8.42
N ARG A 74 -7.11 4.15 -7.50
CA ARG A 74 -7.31 2.83 -6.92
C ARG A 74 -8.38 2.91 -5.82
N LEU A 75 -9.52 2.26 -6.04
CA LEU A 75 -10.56 2.16 -5.03
C LEU A 75 -10.13 1.14 -3.96
N ASN A 76 -10.27 1.56 -2.69
CA ASN A 76 -9.98 0.70 -1.55
C ASN A 76 -11.21 -0.18 -1.25
N THR A 77 -11.33 -1.31 -1.94
CA THR A 77 -12.40 -2.30 -1.72
C THR A 77 -12.16 -3.07 -0.41
N GLY A 78 -13.19 -3.69 0.17
CA GLY A 78 -13.03 -4.48 1.42
C GLY A 78 -12.02 -5.64 1.31
N ASP A 79 -11.70 -6.04 0.09
CA ASP A 79 -10.91 -7.22 -0.26
C ASP A 79 -9.52 -6.87 -0.76
N TRP A 80 -9.20 -5.58 -0.84
CA TRP A 80 -7.97 -5.07 -1.48
C TRP A 80 -6.68 -5.67 -0.91
N PHE A 81 -6.69 -6.11 0.35
CA PHE A 81 -5.57 -6.80 1.00
C PHE A 81 -5.32 -8.19 0.41
N LEU A 82 -6.37 -8.90 -0.02
CA LEU A 82 -6.29 -10.25 -0.56
C LEU A 82 -5.81 -10.27 -2.01
N GLU A 83 -6.02 -9.17 -2.74
CA GLU A 83 -5.54 -9.00 -4.11
C GLU A 83 -4.02 -8.77 -4.17
N TYR A 84 -3.40 -8.41 -3.05
CA TYR A 84 -1.96 -8.13 -3.02
C TYR A 84 -1.16 -9.44 -3.00
N PRO A 85 -0.25 -9.67 -3.97
CA PRO A 85 0.56 -10.88 -4.00
C PRO A 85 1.45 -11.00 -2.76
N ILE A 86 1.42 -12.17 -2.13
CA ILE A 86 2.20 -12.50 -0.92
C ILE A 86 3.70 -12.23 -1.12
N GLN A 87 4.19 -12.41 -2.34
CA GLN A 87 5.61 -12.24 -2.70
C GLN A 87 6.10 -10.79 -2.66
N ASN A 88 5.18 -9.82 -2.64
CA ASN A 88 5.53 -8.41 -2.72
C ASN A 88 5.81 -7.78 -1.34
N PHE A 89 5.56 -8.49 -0.24
CA PHE A 89 5.86 -7.99 1.10
C PHE A 89 7.38 -7.98 1.35
N LYS A 90 7.89 -6.87 1.91
CA LYS A 90 9.29 -6.70 2.30
C LYS A 90 9.44 -6.51 3.80
N ASN A 91 10.47 -7.10 4.40
CA ASN A 91 10.70 -7.02 5.85
C ASN A 91 11.07 -5.59 6.33
N GLU A 92 11.66 -4.78 5.45
CA GLU A 92 12.13 -3.43 5.79
C GLU A 92 10.99 -2.42 5.97
N SER A 93 9.86 -2.63 5.31
CA SER A 93 8.73 -1.71 5.30
C SER A 93 7.79 -2.02 6.48
N LYS A 94 7.65 -1.06 7.41
CA LYS A 94 6.66 -1.16 8.50
C LYS A 94 5.24 -1.37 7.95
N THR A 95 4.92 -0.69 6.84
CA THR A 95 3.62 -0.80 6.18
C THR A 95 3.35 -2.24 5.75
N ASP A 96 4.33 -2.91 5.16
CA ASP A 96 4.20 -4.28 4.66
C ASP A 96 3.97 -5.26 5.82
N LYS A 97 4.63 -5.06 6.96
CA LYS A 97 4.39 -5.88 8.16
C LYS A 97 2.96 -5.77 8.64
N THR A 98 2.45 -4.56 8.73
CA THR A 98 1.06 -4.28 9.15
C THR A 98 0.05 -4.80 8.13
N GLN A 99 0.33 -4.64 6.83
CA GLN A 99 -0.52 -5.16 5.76
C GLN A 99 -0.60 -6.70 5.78
N LEU A 100 0.53 -7.38 5.96
CA LEU A 100 0.56 -8.85 6.07
C LEU A 100 -0.30 -9.32 7.25
N LEU A 101 -0.18 -8.67 8.41
CA LEU A 101 -0.98 -8.98 9.60
C LEU A 101 -2.47 -8.81 9.32
N HIS A 102 -2.91 -7.67 8.78
CA HIS A 102 -4.32 -7.44 8.46
C HIS A 102 -4.85 -8.39 7.39
N THR A 103 -4.01 -8.80 6.44
CA THR A 103 -4.36 -9.80 5.44
C THR A 103 -4.62 -11.16 6.10
N ALA A 104 -3.77 -11.56 7.06
CA ALA A 104 -3.97 -12.78 7.83
C ALA A 104 -5.24 -12.72 8.70
N GLU A 105 -5.49 -11.60 9.39
CA GLU A 105 -6.73 -11.37 10.15
C GLU A 105 -7.97 -11.49 9.26
N LEU A 106 -7.95 -10.88 8.08
CA LEU A 106 -9.05 -10.93 7.13
C LEU A 106 -9.32 -12.37 6.64
N CYS A 107 -8.27 -13.15 6.35
CA CYS A 107 -8.40 -14.58 6.03
C CYS A 107 -9.04 -15.37 7.18
N TYR A 108 -8.63 -15.11 8.43
CA TYR A 108 -9.23 -15.73 9.61
C TYR A 108 -10.73 -15.42 9.72
N PHE A 109 -11.14 -14.16 9.56
CA PHE A 109 -12.55 -13.77 9.62
C PHE A 109 -13.38 -14.35 8.47
N ARG A 110 -12.77 -14.54 7.28
CA ARG A 110 -13.38 -15.24 6.15
C ARG A 110 -13.45 -16.76 6.29
N ARG A 111 -12.87 -17.30 7.37
CA ARG A 111 -12.76 -18.75 7.62
C ARG A 111 -11.92 -19.49 6.58
N ASP A 112 -11.05 -18.78 5.84
CA ASP A 112 -10.06 -19.39 4.96
C ASP A 112 -8.78 -19.66 5.76
N TYR A 113 -8.87 -20.68 6.63
CA TYR A 113 -7.81 -21.01 7.57
C TYR A 113 -6.54 -21.51 6.86
N THR A 114 -6.68 -22.17 5.71
CA THR A 114 -5.56 -22.64 4.89
C THR A 114 -4.69 -21.48 4.42
N LYS A 115 -5.28 -20.45 3.80
CA LYS A 115 -4.53 -19.27 3.38
C LYS A 115 -3.99 -18.47 4.55
N CYS A 116 -4.74 -18.42 5.66
CA CYS A 116 -4.25 -17.76 6.86
C CYS A 116 -2.96 -18.40 7.38
N LEU A 117 -2.90 -19.74 7.42
CA LEU A 117 -1.71 -20.47 7.86
C LEU A 117 -0.54 -20.29 6.89
N GLU A 118 -0.80 -20.26 5.58
CA GLU A 118 0.23 -19.96 4.57
C GLU A 118 0.83 -18.55 4.74
N LEU A 119 -0.03 -17.55 4.95
CA LEU A 119 0.39 -16.16 5.20
C LEU A 119 1.20 -16.03 6.49
N VAL A 120 0.77 -16.70 7.56
CA VAL A 120 1.53 -16.70 8.82
C VAL A 120 2.88 -17.40 8.62
N ALA A 121 2.92 -18.57 7.97
CA ALA A 121 4.17 -19.26 7.69
C ALA A 121 5.14 -18.40 6.85
N PHE A 122 4.61 -17.67 5.87
CA PHE A 122 5.37 -16.72 5.09
C PHE A 122 5.89 -15.55 5.94
N GLY A 123 5.05 -14.94 6.77
CA GLY A 123 5.43 -13.87 7.68
C GLY A 123 6.51 -14.27 8.68
N MET A 124 6.42 -15.47 9.24
CA MET A 124 7.40 -16.02 10.17
C MET A 124 8.79 -16.18 9.51
N LYS A 125 8.83 -16.63 8.26
CA LYS A 125 10.07 -16.70 7.47
C LYS A 125 10.61 -15.31 7.17
N LEU A 126 9.75 -14.39 6.74
CA LEU A 126 10.13 -13.05 6.33
C LEU A 126 10.67 -12.21 7.51
N PHE A 127 10.15 -12.42 8.71
CA PHE A 127 10.60 -11.74 9.93
C PHE A 127 11.75 -12.46 10.66
N ASN A 128 12.28 -13.57 10.11
CA ASN A 128 13.26 -14.42 10.77
C ASN A 128 12.83 -14.85 12.19
N ALA A 129 11.52 -15.02 12.39
CA ALA A 129 10.95 -15.32 13.69
C ALA A 129 11.39 -16.70 14.22
N GLU A 130 11.68 -17.65 13.33
CA GLU A 130 12.19 -18.98 13.69
C GLU A 130 13.53 -18.91 14.44
N ALA A 131 14.42 -17.99 14.03
CA ALA A 131 15.68 -17.77 14.71
C ALA A 131 15.46 -17.16 16.11
N VAL A 132 14.58 -16.17 16.23
CA VAL A 132 14.28 -15.51 17.51
C VAL A 132 13.66 -16.50 18.51
N LEU A 133 12.71 -17.31 18.07
CA LEU A 133 12.08 -18.34 18.92
C LEU A 133 13.05 -19.46 19.31
N ALA A 134 14.03 -19.78 18.45
CA ALA A 134 15.08 -20.75 18.79
C ALA A 134 16.03 -20.22 19.86
N GLU A 135 16.37 -18.92 19.83
CA GLU A 135 17.18 -18.27 20.86
C GLU A 135 16.45 -18.18 22.20
N GLU A 136 15.14 -17.91 22.21
CA GLU A 136 14.34 -17.93 23.46
C GLU A 136 14.33 -19.31 24.14
N LYS A 137 14.31 -20.40 23.36
CA LYS A 137 14.36 -21.78 23.90
C LYS A 137 15.74 -22.17 24.43
N LYS A 138 16.82 -21.55 23.95
CA LYS A 138 18.19 -21.81 24.38
C LYS A 138 18.64 -20.92 25.54
N ALA A 139 17.89 -19.87 25.87
CA ALA A 139 18.22 -19.00 26.98
C ALA A 139 18.30 -19.82 28.29
N PRO A 140 19.46 -19.88 28.94
CA PRO A 140 19.63 -20.67 30.16
C PRO A 140 18.69 -20.15 31.24
N VAL A 141 18.02 -21.09 31.91
CA VAL A 141 17.16 -20.88 33.08
C VAL A 141 17.91 -19.99 34.07
N ASP A 142 17.28 -18.86 34.42
CA ASP A 142 17.84 -17.77 35.24
C ASP A 142 18.70 -18.29 36.40
N LEU A 143 20.00 -18.02 36.33
CA LEU A 143 20.85 -18.01 37.52
C LEU A 143 20.46 -16.79 38.35
N PRO A 144 20.18 -16.94 39.67
CA PRO A 144 19.73 -15.83 40.50
C PRO A 144 20.83 -14.77 40.60
N GLY A 145 20.62 -13.60 39.99
CA GLY A 145 21.50 -12.43 40.17
C GLY A 145 21.79 -11.60 38.92
N ARG A 146 21.45 -12.05 37.70
CA ARG A 146 21.55 -11.23 36.48
C ARG A 146 20.30 -11.35 35.63
N HIS A 147 19.48 -10.30 35.60
CA HIS A 147 18.37 -10.19 34.67
C HIS A 147 18.92 -10.00 33.25
N ALA A 148 19.15 -11.09 32.52
CA ALA A 148 19.38 -11.02 31.09
C ALA A 148 18.09 -10.47 30.45
N LYS A 149 18.18 -9.34 29.75
CA LYS A 149 17.04 -8.77 29.02
C LYS A 149 16.70 -9.75 27.88
N LYS A 150 15.55 -10.40 27.98
CA LYS A 150 15.03 -11.24 26.89
C LYS A 150 14.92 -10.40 25.62
N PRO A 151 15.32 -10.92 24.44
CA PRO A 151 15.10 -10.21 23.19
C PRO A 151 13.60 -9.97 23.06
N LYS A 152 13.21 -8.70 22.94
CA LYS A 152 11.79 -8.34 22.82
C LYS A 152 11.30 -8.83 21.46
N LEU A 153 10.44 -9.85 21.47
CA LEU A 153 9.77 -10.33 20.26
C LEU A 153 9.03 -9.15 19.62
N ASP A 154 9.14 -9.01 18.29
CA ASP A 154 8.40 -7.98 17.56
C ASP A 154 6.90 -8.24 17.76
N ARG A 155 6.15 -7.17 18.06
CA ARG A 155 4.71 -7.23 18.30
C ARG A 155 3.97 -7.96 17.16
N HIS A 156 4.39 -7.72 15.91
CA HIS A 156 3.76 -8.35 14.74
C HIS A 156 3.97 -9.87 14.72
N ILE A 157 5.13 -10.36 15.19
CA ILE A 157 5.41 -11.80 15.27
C ILE A 157 4.50 -12.44 16.32
N GLN A 158 4.34 -11.78 17.47
CA GLN A 158 3.44 -12.26 18.53
C GLN A 158 1.98 -12.34 18.04
N GLU A 159 1.49 -11.29 17.39
CA GLU A 159 0.11 -11.26 16.87
C GLU A 159 -0.10 -12.32 15.77
N LEU A 160 0.89 -12.57 14.90
CA LEU A 160 0.81 -13.66 13.92
C LEU A 160 0.78 -15.06 14.56
N LEU A 161 1.53 -15.27 15.65
CA LEU A 161 1.49 -16.53 16.40
C LEU A 161 0.11 -16.76 17.03
N GLU A 162 -0.48 -15.73 17.63
CA GLU A 162 -1.83 -15.82 18.19
C GLU A 162 -2.87 -16.15 17.11
N ILE A 163 -2.78 -15.55 15.92
CA ILE A 163 -3.66 -15.86 14.80
C ILE A 163 -3.49 -17.32 14.37
N LYS A 164 -2.25 -17.82 14.28
CA LYS A 164 -1.97 -19.22 13.95
C LYS A 164 -2.59 -20.18 14.95
N GLU A 165 -2.42 -19.95 16.24
CA GLU A 165 -3.01 -20.79 17.29
C GLU A 165 -4.54 -20.82 17.19
N LYS A 166 -5.17 -19.64 16.99
CA LYS A 166 -6.62 -19.55 16.77
C LYS A 166 -7.08 -20.29 15.53
N CYS A 167 -6.32 -20.22 14.42
CA CYS A 167 -6.63 -20.97 13.20
C CYS A 167 -6.60 -22.48 13.44
N LEU A 168 -5.54 -22.99 14.08
CA LEU A 168 -5.40 -24.40 14.38
C LEU A 168 -6.54 -24.91 15.27
N ALA A 169 -6.85 -24.19 16.35
CA ALA A 169 -7.96 -24.54 17.24
C ALA A 169 -9.32 -24.56 16.50
N LYS A 170 -9.52 -23.69 15.50
CA LYS A 170 -10.74 -23.67 14.69
C LYS A 170 -10.82 -24.80 13.66
N MET A 171 -9.69 -25.23 13.11
CA MET A 171 -9.66 -26.40 12.22
C MET A 171 -9.87 -27.71 12.96
N GLU A 172 -9.45 -27.82 14.23
CA GLU A 172 -9.70 -29.02 15.05
C GLU A 172 -11.15 -29.12 15.55
N THR A 173 -11.88 -28.00 15.57
CA THR A 173 -13.27 -27.93 16.08
C THR A 173 -14.34 -27.85 14.99
N SER A 174 -13.96 -27.68 13.71
CA SER A 174 -14.88 -27.68 12.56
C SER A 174 -14.88 -29.02 11.84
#